data_AF-A0A2L0MXA9-F1
#
_entry.id   AF-A0A2L0MXA9-F1
#
_cell.length_a   1.000
_cell.length_b   1.000
_cell.length_c   1.000
_cell.angle_alpha   90.00
_cell.angle_beta   90.00
_cell.angle_gamma   90.00
#
_symmetry.space_group_name_H-M   'P 1'
#
loop_
_entity.id
_entity.type
_entity.pdbx_description
1 polymer ?
#
loop_
_entity_poly.entity_id
_entity_poly.type
_entity_poly.pdbx_seq_one_letter_code
_entity_poly.pdbx_strand_id
1 'polypeptide(L)'
;MDDQIRHPLAYARALRGWSQTDLAARIHHAARNRPEGLRSGTDKAAVSKWENWRKTPSFESQLLIAEAFDVPIADLEAFVWPHWLPGQEQPVLLGSAFTVLALRDAQRAAMYHRRRTFMARQRARAGRALHQGRCKVL
;
A
#
# COMPACT_ATOMS: atom_id res chain seq x y z
N MET A 1 1.81 -28.07 -14.15
CA MET A 1 0.54 -27.38 -14.48
C MET A 1 0.82 -25.91 -14.41
N ASP A 2 1.14 -25.36 -15.58
CA ASP A 2 1.57 -23.98 -15.79
C ASP A 2 0.39 -23.01 -15.63
N ASP A 3 0.09 -22.62 -14.40
CA ASP A 3 -0.85 -21.51 -14.17
C ASP A 3 -0.05 -20.21 -14.25
N GLN A 4 0.29 -19.88 -15.51
CA GLN A 4 0.83 -18.61 -15.94
C GLN A 4 -0.06 -17.51 -15.36
N ILE A 5 0.41 -16.83 -14.32
CA ILE A 5 -0.30 -15.71 -13.72
C ILE A 5 -0.36 -14.60 -14.77
N ARG A 6 -1.44 -14.58 -15.57
CA ARG A 6 -1.63 -13.67 -16.72
C ARG A 6 -2.25 -12.33 -16.34
N HIS A 7 -2.72 -12.18 -15.10
CA HIS A 7 -3.42 -10.97 -14.67
C HIS A 7 -2.98 -10.54 -13.26
N PRO A 8 -2.73 -9.24 -13.04
CA PRO A 8 -2.38 -8.64 -11.74
C PRO A 8 -3.28 -9.06 -10.58
N LEU A 9 -4.60 -9.06 -10.79
CA LEU A 9 -5.59 -9.54 -9.83
C LEU A 9 -5.38 -10.99 -9.39
N ALA A 10 -5.08 -11.89 -10.33
CA ALA A 10 -4.83 -13.30 -10.01
C ALA A 10 -3.54 -13.44 -9.18
N TYR A 11 -2.53 -12.62 -9.48
CA TYR A 11 -1.30 -12.55 -8.69
C TYR A 11 -1.57 -12.08 -7.26
N ALA A 12 -2.24 -10.93 -7.11
CA ALA A 12 -2.57 -10.33 -5.82
C ALA A 12 -3.38 -11.30 -4.93
N ARG A 13 -4.31 -12.03 -5.56
CA ARG A 13 -5.10 -13.06 -4.91
C ARG A 13 -4.24 -14.26 -4.47
N ALA A 14 -3.37 -14.75 -5.35
CA ALA A 14 -2.47 -15.87 -5.06
C ALA A 14 -1.48 -15.55 -3.93
N LEU A 15 -0.93 -14.33 -3.90
CA LEU A 15 -0.06 -13.85 -2.83
C LEU A 15 -0.71 -13.93 -1.45
N ARG A 16 -2.03 -13.74 -1.38
CA ARG A 16 -2.80 -13.83 -0.12
C ARG A 16 -3.38 -15.23 0.13
N GLY A 17 -3.11 -16.19 -0.75
CA GLY A 17 -3.64 -17.56 -0.66
C GLY A 17 -5.15 -17.67 -0.89
N TRP A 18 -5.76 -16.70 -1.57
CA TRP A 18 -7.22 -16.65 -1.76
C TRP A 18 -7.65 -17.42 -3.00
N SER A 19 -8.79 -18.11 -2.94
CA SER A 19 -9.48 -18.60 -4.14
C SER A 19 -10.33 -17.49 -4.79
N GLN A 20 -10.79 -17.69 -6.03
CA GLN A 20 -11.68 -16.72 -6.69
C GLN A 20 -12.98 -16.49 -5.89
N THR A 21 -13.50 -17.54 -5.25
CA THR A 21 -14.66 -17.45 -4.36
C THR A 21 -14.35 -16.65 -3.10
N ASP A 22 -13.16 -16.80 -2.54
CA ASP A 22 -12.72 -16.03 -1.35
C ASP A 22 -12.59 -14.55 -1.64
N LEU A 23 -12.14 -14.19 -2.85
CA LEU A 23 -12.10 -12.80 -3.29
C LEU A 23 -13.52 -12.24 -3.44
N ALA A 24 -14.44 -12.98 -4.07
CA ALA A 24 -15.85 -12.57 -4.17
C ALA A 24 -16.48 -12.38 -2.78
N ALA A 25 -16.24 -13.30 -1.84
CA ALA A 25 -16.73 -13.19 -0.47
C ALA A 25 -16.22 -11.93 0.25
N ARG A 26 -14.94 -11.57 0.05
CA ARG A 26 -14.36 -10.34 0.61
C ARG A 26 -14.94 -9.07 -0.02
N ILE A 27 -15.18 -9.08 -1.33
CA ILE A 27 -15.87 -7.98 -2.02
C ILE A 27 -17.29 -7.80 -1.47
N HIS A 28 -18.02 -8.89 -1.20
CA HIS A 28 -19.33 -8.82 -0.56
C HIS A 28 -19.24 -8.28 0.87
N HIS A 29 -18.23 -8.69 1.63
CA HIS A 29 -18.00 -8.19 2.98
C HIS A 29 -17.71 -6.67 2.96
N ALA A 30 -16.83 -6.22 2.07
CA ALA A 30 -16.55 -4.80 1.86
C ALA A 30 -17.81 -4.01 1.49
N ALA A 31 -18.65 -4.55 0.60
CA ALA A 31 -19.89 -3.89 0.19
C ALA A 31 -20.90 -3.77 1.34
N ARG A 32 -20.98 -4.78 2.22
CA ARG A 32 -21.86 -4.77 3.40
C ARG A 32 -21.40 -3.80 4.48
N ASN A 33 -20.10 -3.58 4.61
CA ASN A 33 -19.54 -2.69 5.63
C ASN A 33 -19.63 -1.21 5.24
N ARG A 34 -19.98 -0.91 3.98
CA ARG A 34 -20.22 0.47 3.56
C ARG A 34 -21.54 1.00 4.14
N PRO A 35 -21.58 2.30 4.51
CA PRO A 35 -22.75 2.91 5.14
C PRO A 35 -24.01 2.89 4.25
N GLU A 36 -23.85 2.81 2.93
CA GLU A 36 -24.95 2.72 1.97
C GLU A 36 -25.52 1.28 1.85
N GLY A 37 -24.88 0.27 2.46
CA GLY A 37 -25.38 -1.11 2.50
C GLY A 37 -25.52 -1.77 1.13
N LEU A 38 -24.58 -1.54 0.21
CA LEU A 38 -24.68 -2.06 -1.15
C LEU A 38 -24.58 -3.59 -1.19
N ARG A 39 -25.44 -4.21 -2.00
CA ARG A 39 -25.29 -5.61 -2.42
C ARG A 39 -24.40 -5.65 -3.65
N SER A 40 -23.14 -6.04 -3.48
CA SER A 40 -22.31 -6.37 -4.63
C SER A 40 -22.84 -7.63 -5.31
N GLY A 41 -23.06 -7.58 -6.63
CA GLY A 41 -23.41 -8.73 -7.47
C GLY A 41 -22.20 -9.52 -7.97
N THR A 42 -21.01 -9.32 -7.38
CA THR A 42 -19.79 -10.00 -7.79
C THR A 42 -19.82 -11.48 -7.44
N ASP A 43 -19.74 -12.36 -8.42
CA ASP A 43 -19.61 -13.81 -8.24
C ASP A 43 -18.23 -14.32 -8.66
N LYS A 44 -17.96 -15.61 -8.40
CA LYS A 44 -16.73 -16.28 -8.86
C LYS A 44 -16.53 -16.13 -10.37
N ALA A 45 -17.61 -16.17 -11.15
CA ALA A 45 -17.55 -16.04 -12.61
C ALA A 45 -17.13 -14.64 -13.05
N ALA A 46 -17.56 -13.58 -12.36
CA ALA A 46 -17.13 -12.22 -12.57
C ALA A 46 -15.63 -12.08 -12.30
N VAL A 47 -15.15 -12.59 -11.17
CA VAL A 47 -13.71 -12.61 -10.83
C VAL A 47 -12.92 -13.33 -11.93
N SER A 48 -13.36 -14.50 -12.36
CA SER A 48 -12.71 -15.24 -13.46
C SER A 48 -12.69 -14.45 -14.77
N LYS A 49 -13.77 -13.73 -15.11
CA LYS A 49 -13.81 -12.87 -16.31
C LYS A 49 -12.82 -11.71 -16.21
N TRP A 50 -12.67 -11.12 -15.03
CA TRP A 50 -11.68 -10.07 -14.79
C TRP A 50 -10.26 -10.59 -14.91
N GLU A 51 -9.95 -11.72 -14.26
CA GLU A 51 -8.63 -12.37 -14.32
C GLU A 51 -8.25 -12.82 -15.74
N ASN A 52 -9.21 -13.08 -16.62
CA ASN A 52 -8.97 -13.46 -18.01
C ASN A 52 -9.06 -12.29 -19.00
N TRP A 53 -9.07 -11.03 -18.52
CA TRP A 53 -9.21 -9.83 -19.35
C TRP A 53 -10.48 -9.78 -20.22
N ARG A 54 -11.47 -10.63 -19.93
CA ARG A 54 -12.72 -10.71 -20.70
C ARG A 54 -13.71 -9.61 -20.34
N LYS A 55 -13.56 -9.03 -19.15
CA LYS A 55 -14.40 -7.93 -18.65
C LYS A 55 -13.57 -7.03 -17.75
N THR A 56 -13.76 -5.72 -17.89
CA THR A 56 -13.23 -4.75 -16.92
C THR A 56 -14.21 -4.57 -15.77
N PRO A 57 -13.77 -4.59 -14.50
CA PRO A 57 -14.62 -4.25 -13.37
C PRO A 57 -15.11 -2.79 -13.49
N SER A 58 -16.38 -2.55 -13.16
CA SER A 58 -16.93 -1.20 -13.05
C SER A 58 -16.22 -0.42 -11.95
N PHE A 59 -16.33 0.92 -11.94
CA PHE A 59 -15.73 1.76 -10.91
C PHE A 59 -16.16 1.34 -9.49
N GLU A 60 -17.46 1.09 -9.28
CA GLU A 60 -17.98 0.52 -8.03
C GLU A 60 -17.33 -0.80 -7.65
N SER A 61 -17.13 -1.70 -8.61
CA SER A 61 -16.44 -2.98 -8.36
C SER A 61 -14.98 -2.76 -8.01
N GLN A 62 -14.31 -1.81 -8.66
CA GLN A 62 -12.92 -1.44 -8.37
C GLN A 62 -12.77 -0.87 -6.97
N LEU A 63 -13.69 -0.01 -6.52
CA LEU A 63 -13.70 0.51 -5.15
C LEU A 63 -13.82 -0.62 -4.10
N LEU A 64 -14.68 -1.61 -4.35
CA LEU A 64 -14.84 -2.75 -3.46
C LEU A 64 -13.63 -3.69 -3.48
N ILE A 65 -12.99 -3.84 -4.65
CA ILE A 65 -11.74 -4.59 -4.78
C ILE A 65 -10.62 -3.87 -4.02
N ALA A 66 -10.53 -2.54 -4.12
CA ALA A 66 -9.55 -1.74 -3.40
C ALA A 66 -9.69 -1.91 -1.89
N GLU A 67 -10.91 -1.79 -1.37
CA GLU A 67 -11.23 -2.07 0.03
C GLU A 67 -10.84 -3.51 0.43
N ALA A 68 -11.18 -4.51 -0.39
CA ALA A 68 -10.85 -5.90 -0.11
C ALA A 68 -9.32 -6.16 -0.06
N PHE A 69 -8.54 -5.39 -0.82
CA PHE A 69 -7.08 -5.45 -0.82
C PHE A 69 -6.43 -4.44 0.12
N ASP A 70 -7.19 -3.61 0.84
CA ASP A 70 -6.69 -2.52 1.69
C ASP A 70 -5.84 -1.51 0.90
N VAL A 71 -6.27 -1.20 -0.33
CA VAL A 71 -5.62 -0.23 -1.22
C VAL A 71 -6.30 1.14 -1.05
N PRO A 72 -5.54 2.22 -0.77
CA PRO A 72 -6.10 3.56 -0.68
C PRO A 72 -6.80 4.00 -1.97
N ILE A 73 -7.92 4.72 -1.85
CA ILE A 73 -8.67 5.26 -3.01
C ILE A 73 -7.80 6.21 -3.85
N ALA A 74 -6.84 6.90 -3.23
CA ALA A 74 -5.88 7.75 -3.95
C ALA A 74 -5.12 6.99 -5.06
N ASP A 75 -4.83 5.70 -4.86
CA ASP A 75 -4.14 4.89 -5.87
C ASP A 75 -5.05 4.53 -7.05
N LEU A 76 -6.37 4.45 -6.82
CA LEU A 76 -7.36 4.25 -7.89
C LEU A 76 -7.52 5.50 -8.76
N GLU A 77 -7.31 6.68 -8.20
CA GLU A 77 -7.31 7.94 -8.95
C GLU A 77 -5.99 8.15 -9.70
N ALA A 78 -4.87 7.71 -9.11
CA ALA A 78 -3.53 7.86 -9.69
C ALA A 78 -3.24 6.86 -10.82
N PHE A 79 -3.78 5.64 -10.75
CA PHE A 79 -3.48 4.58 -11.71
C PHE A 79 -4.74 3.93 -12.27
N VAL A 80 -4.71 3.61 -13.56
CA VAL A 80 -5.82 2.91 -14.22
C VAL A 80 -5.80 1.42 -13.90
N TRP A 81 -6.98 0.80 -13.84
CA TRP A 81 -7.09 -0.66 -13.75
C TRP A 81 -6.24 -1.35 -14.84
N PRO A 82 -5.49 -2.42 -14.50
CA PRO A 82 -5.30 -3.04 -13.18
C PRO A 82 -4.00 -2.62 -12.45
N HIS A 83 -3.38 -1.49 -12.81
CA HIS A 83 -2.03 -1.13 -12.37
C HIS A 83 -1.94 -0.71 -10.90
N TRP A 84 -3.05 -0.31 -10.28
CA TRP A 84 -3.10 -0.01 -8.83
C TRP A 84 -3.12 -1.26 -7.94
N LEU A 85 -3.26 -2.47 -8.50
CA LEU A 85 -3.34 -3.69 -7.68
C LEU A 85 -2.00 -4.01 -7.00
N PRO A 86 -2.03 -4.53 -5.76
CA PRO A 86 -0.81 -4.89 -5.04
C PRO A 86 -0.11 -6.09 -5.69
N GLY A 87 1.22 -6.13 -5.59
CA GLY A 87 2.03 -7.19 -6.19
C GLY A 87 2.41 -6.98 -7.65
N GLN A 88 2.22 -5.78 -8.20
CA GLN A 88 2.82 -5.40 -9.50
C GLN A 88 4.31 -5.11 -9.42
N GLU A 89 4.86 -4.93 -8.21
CA GLU A 89 6.30 -4.87 -7.99
C GLU A 89 6.88 -6.26 -8.20
N GLN A 90 7.24 -6.57 -9.45
CA GLN A 90 8.18 -7.65 -9.71
C GLN A 90 9.46 -7.29 -8.96
N PRO A 91 9.99 -8.14 -8.07
CA PRO A 91 11.28 -7.87 -7.48
C PRO A 91 12.28 -7.77 -8.63
N VAL A 92 12.77 -6.56 -8.89
CA VAL A 92 13.94 -6.38 -9.75
C VAL A 92 15.02 -7.24 -9.12
N LEU A 93 15.40 -8.32 -9.80
CA LEU A 93 16.58 -9.10 -9.45
C LEU A 93 17.80 -8.21 -9.71
N LEU A 94 18.04 -7.28 -8.80
CA LEU A 94 19.30 -6.59 -8.66
C LEU A 94 20.30 -7.69 -8.33
N GLY A 95 21.14 -8.08 -9.31
CA GLY A 95 22.15 -9.10 -9.12
C GLY A 95 22.92 -8.86 -7.81
N SER A 96 23.29 -9.93 -7.10
CA SER A 96 23.72 -9.94 -5.68
C SER A 96 24.64 -8.78 -5.22
N ALA A 97 25.48 -8.24 -6.09
CA ALA A 97 26.31 -7.07 -5.83
C ALA A 97 25.50 -5.79 -5.51
N PHE A 98 24.36 -5.60 -6.15
CA PHE A 98 23.51 -4.41 -6.02
C PHE A 98 22.62 -4.45 -4.77
N THR A 99 22.26 -5.64 -4.26
CA THR A 99 21.47 -5.78 -3.02
C THR A 99 22.24 -5.31 -1.80
N VAL A 100 23.54 -5.64 -1.72
CA VAL A 100 24.40 -5.21 -0.61
C VAL A 100 24.65 -3.70 -0.67
N LEU A 101 24.78 -3.14 -1.87
CA LEU A 101 24.94 -1.69 -2.05
C LEU A 101 23.67 -0.94 -1.64
N ALA A 102 22.50 -1.37 -2.14
CA ALA A 102 21.21 -0.75 -1.79
C ALA A 102 20.91 -0.83 -0.29
N LEU A 103 21.21 -1.96 0.36
CA LEU A 103 21.05 -2.11 1.81
C LEU A 103 22.00 -1.18 2.58
N ARG A 104 23.27 -1.09 2.16
CA ARG A 104 24.25 -0.19 2.76
C ARG A 104 23.85 1.28 2.61
N ASP A 105 23.31 1.66 1.45
CA ASP A 105 22.85 3.02 1.19
C ASP A 105 21.59 3.35 2.01
N ALA A 106 20.64 2.42 2.13
CA ALA A 106 19.47 2.57 2.99
C ALA A 106 19.86 2.71 4.47
N GLN A 107 20.79 1.86 4.96
CA GLN A 107 21.33 1.96 6.32
C GLN A 107 22.04 3.29 6.56
N ARG A 108 22.84 3.75 5.59
CA ARG A 108 23.57 5.02 5.67
C ARG A 108 22.60 6.22 5.69
N ALA A 109 21.57 6.22 4.84
CA ALA A 109 20.53 7.24 4.81
C ALA A 109 19.78 7.34 6.15
N ALA A 110 19.42 6.19 6.74
CA ALA A 110 18.79 6.14 8.06
C ALA A 110 19.69 6.73 9.16
N MET A 111 21.01 6.45 9.12
CA MET A 111 21.97 7.01 10.07
C MET A 111 22.15 8.53 9.92
N TYR A 112 22.15 9.06 8.69
CA TYR A 112 22.21 10.51 8.46
C TYR A 112 20.97 11.24 8.98
N HIS A 113 19.78 10.66 8.84
CA HIS A 113 18.54 11.23 9.38
C HIS A 113 18.54 11.24 10.92
N ARG A 114 19.14 10.21 11.56
CA ARG A 114 19.30 10.11 13.02
C ARG A 114 20.31 11.13 13.56
N ARG A 115 21.40 11.40 12.84
CA ARG A 115 22.39 12.44 13.22
C ARG A 115 21.80 13.85 13.13
N ARG A 116 20.99 14.13 12.11
CA ARG A 116 20.32 15.42 11.92
C ARG A 116 19.27 15.70 13.00
N THR A 117 18.49 14.70 13.40
CA THR A 117 17.48 14.81 14.47
C THR A 117 18.10 14.92 15.87
N PHE A 118 19.27 14.33 16.11
CA PHE A 118 19.99 14.47 17.39
C PHE A 118 20.56 15.89 17.59
N MET A 119 21.18 16.48 16.56
CA MET A 119 21.73 17.84 16.64
C MET A 119 20.65 18.94 16.74
N ALA A 120 19.48 18.72 16.15
CA ALA A 120 18.33 19.61 16.31
C ALA A 120 17.77 19.60 17.75
N ARG A 121 17.73 18.43 18.41
CA ARG A 121 17.28 18.29 19.81
C ARG A 121 18.23 18.92 20.83
N GLN A 122 19.53 18.88 20.57
CA GLN A 122 20.55 19.51 21.42
C GLN A 122 20.45 21.05 21.42
N ARG A 123 20.24 21.68 20.25
CA ARG A 123 20.02 23.13 20.14
C ARG A 123 18.75 23.62 20.84
N ALA A 124 17.68 22.83 20.82
CA ALA A 124 16.42 23.16 21.51
C ALA A 124 16.52 23.10 23.05
N ARG A 125 17.51 22.40 23.62
CA ARG A 125 17.79 22.39 25.07
C ARG A 125 18.71 23.53 25.51
N ALA A 126 19.66 23.95 24.69
CA ALA A 126 20.56 25.07 25.01
C ALA A 126 19.88 26.46 24.97
N GLY A 127 18.81 26.62 24.18
CA GLY A 127 18.05 27.88 24.10
C GLY A 127 17.14 28.18 25.29
N ARG A 128 16.94 27.24 26.23
CA ARG A 128 15.98 27.36 27.35
C ARG A 128 16.62 27.71 28.70
N ALA A 129 17.86 28.19 28.71
CA ALA A 129 18.60 28.57 29.93
C ALA A 129 18.89 30.08 30.08
N LEU A 130 18.50 30.94 29.13
CA LEU A 130 18.84 32.37 29.14
C LEU A 130 17.69 33.33 29.49
N HIS A 131 16.52 32.84 29.92
CA HIS A 131 15.33 33.70 30.13
C HIS A 131 14.81 33.78 31.59
N GLN A 132 15.60 33.37 32.59
CA GLN A 132 15.20 33.41 34.02
C GLN A 132 15.99 34.41 34.89
N GLY A 133 16.38 35.57 34.35
CA GLY A 133 17.15 36.55 35.14
C GLY A 133 16.87 37.98 34.77
N ARG A 134 15.65 38.49 35.00
CA ARG A 134 15.37 39.95 35.13
C ARG A 134 13.93 40.22 35.57
N CYS A 135 13.67 40.20 36.87
CA CYS A 135 12.56 40.91 37.51
C CYS A 135 12.89 41.14 38.98
N LYS A 136 13.42 42.33 39.31
CA LYS A 136 13.30 42.99 40.61
C LYS A 136 13.88 44.41 40.47
N VAL A 137 13.01 45.41 40.37
CA VAL A 137 13.12 46.72 41.04
C VAL A 137 11.73 47.37 40.97
N LEU A 138 11.01 47.37 42.10
CA LEU A 138 10.23 48.50 42.63
C LEU A 138 10.28 48.36 44.16
#